data_AF-A0A7V5W5L3-F1
#
_entry.id   AF-A0A7V5W5L3-F1
#
_cell.length_a   1.000
_cell.length_b   1.000
_cell.length_c   1.000
_cell.angle_alpha   90.00
_cell.angle_beta   90.00
_cell.angle_gamma   90.00
#
_symmetry.space_group_name_H-M   'P 1'
#
loop_
_entity.id
_entity.type
_entity.pdbx_description
1 polymer ?
#
loop_
_entity_poly.entity_id
_entity_poly.type
_entity_poly.pdbx_seq_one_letter_code
_entity_poly.pdbx_strand_id
1 'polypeptide(L)'
;MIPRPVIFEKRLDVPSLSELKIENPHGRILIREGGPDRILLRIESNLPITEDMVRLKEGKGRVSLRCMTRQSEQALDVYVTVPPGLHIEAKAEEGTVQVHGRPRAVRVETLSGDVILGVPVEDVRAELVWTEGYVRYAGPSLPRVERPVLPRSSVPSVAPPPAILAGKRGQGRLSIQVRTLNGWVELGPPTAPDRLILGMLPPQPMTRAARVLAENRQSVLGEALRLLEPRLLRLIELAGPVPWPAASAEEEDVIRLEAPLVNLLLSVTDAEGKVLSGLAANEFTILEDGVRQEVRHFAVETSPFNLVLLLDVSGSMRGQFETLRQAARRFLEVMRAEDRVALLLFARDVEVVAPLTHDRAQVLRALEAVVPPLGSTALYDAIGYALVEVLGPVRGQRNALVVLTDGRDSSLAYWGTPLWTDPLRRPGSFLRFEDLVLGVVQSDALIYPIMIENEAELAAALDESGREQVRAGTRVAQEQLRQLADLSGGRFYRIERLSQLEGIYEQIAADLRTIYSLAYTPTRAERDGSWRRIEVRVARPGVRVRTRPGYFAR
;
A
#
# COMPACT_ATOMS: atom_id res chain seq x y z
N MET A 1 8.90 -21.02 19.81
CA MET A 1 7.75 -21.96 19.78
C MET A 1 6.52 -21.19 19.36
N ILE A 2 5.92 -21.53 18.24
CA ILE A 2 4.62 -20.94 17.84
C ILE A 2 3.57 -21.56 18.78
N PRO A 3 2.76 -20.77 19.51
CA PRO A 3 1.71 -21.32 20.35
C PRO A 3 0.75 -22.14 19.47
N ARG A 4 0.40 -23.34 19.92
CA ARG A 4 -0.58 -24.18 19.20
C ARG A 4 -1.93 -23.46 19.21
N PRO A 5 -2.63 -23.37 18.07
CA PRO A 5 -3.94 -22.73 18.01
C PRO A 5 -4.93 -23.48 18.92
N VAL A 6 -5.78 -22.72 19.60
CA VAL A 6 -6.90 -23.28 20.35
C VAL A 6 -8.01 -23.63 19.36
N ILE A 7 -8.52 -24.85 19.45
CA ILE A 7 -9.45 -25.42 18.46
C ILE A 7 -10.80 -25.68 19.12
N PHE A 8 -11.87 -25.20 18.50
CA PHE A 8 -13.25 -25.57 18.79
C PHE A 8 -13.80 -26.36 17.59
N GLU A 9 -14.33 -27.56 17.82
CA GLU A 9 -14.94 -28.37 16.76
C GLU A 9 -16.36 -28.79 17.15
N LYS A 10 -17.28 -28.76 16.18
CA LYS A 10 -18.66 -29.24 16.35
C LYS A 10 -19.16 -29.92 15.08
N ARG A 11 -19.90 -31.01 15.26
CA ARG A 11 -20.58 -31.73 14.19
C ARG A 11 -22.08 -31.48 14.31
N LEU A 12 -22.73 -31.18 13.18
CA LEU A 12 -24.16 -30.92 13.13
C LEU A 12 -24.80 -31.83 12.10
N ASP A 13 -25.83 -32.56 12.54
CA ASP A 13 -26.67 -33.38 11.68
C ASP A 13 -27.99 -32.62 11.47
N VAL A 14 -28.09 -31.94 10.33
CA VAL A 14 -29.28 -31.18 9.95
C VAL A 14 -29.83 -31.76 8.65
N PRO A 15 -30.79 -32.70 8.73
CA PRO A 15 -31.42 -33.28 7.56
C PRO A 15 -32.04 -32.18 6.69
N SER A 16 -31.89 -32.30 5.38
CA SER A 16 -32.48 -31.35 4.42
C SER A 16 -32.01 -29.90 4.63
N LEU A 17 -30.75 -29.71 5.05
CA LEU A 17 -30.13 -28.39 5.12
C LEU A 17 -30.22 -27.68 3.77
N SER A 18 -30.66 -26.43 3.81
CA SER A 18 -30.84 -25.61 2.61
C SER A 18 -30.18 -24.24 2.72
N GLU A 19 -29.84 -23.80 3.94
CA GLU A 19 -29.29 -22.48 4.21
C GLU A 19 -28.23 -22.51 5.33
N LEU A 20 -27.11 -21.85 5.09
CA LEU A 20 -26.05 -21.60 6.05
C LEU A 20 -25.81 -20.10 6.15
N LYS A 21 -25.86 -19.58 7.37
CA LYS A 21 -25.52 -18.19 7.67
C LYS A 21 -24.34 -18.11 8.63
N ILE A 22 -23.28 -17.40 8.26
CA ILE A 22 -22.12 -17.17 9.12
C ILE A 22 -21.92 -15.66 9.28
N GLU A 23 -21.84 -15.20 10.52
CA GLU A 23 -21.43 -13.85 10.87
C GLU A 23 -20.15 -13.95 11.68
N ASN A 24 -19.03 -13.57 11.09
CA ASN A 24 -17.73 -13.56 11.74
C ASN A 24 -17.02 -12.23 11.47
N PRO A 25 -17.20 -11.24 12.36
CA PRO A 25 -16.62 -9.91 12.18
C PRO A 25 -15.09 -9.90 12.03
N HIS A 26 -14.39 -10.75 12.79
CA HIS A 26 -12.93 -10.77 12.92
C HIS A 26 -12.37 -12.18 12.70
N GLY A 27 -11.65 -12.39 11.60
CA GLY A 27 -11.09 -13.68 11.20
C GLY A 27 -11.73 -14.22 9.93
N ARG A 28 -11.22 -15.34 9.39
CA ARG A 28 -11.71 -15.83 8.09
C ARG A 28 -13.01 -16.60 8.23
N ILE A 29 -13.63 -16.77 7.07
CA ILE A 29 -14.66 -17.76 6.83
C ILE A 29 -14.21 -18.62 5.65
N LEU A 30 -13.94 -19.91 5.87
CA LEU A 30 -13.74 -20.90 4.81
C LEU A 30 -14.90 -21.88 4.81
N ILE A 31 -15.69 -21.86 3.74
CA ILE A 31 -16.76 -22.81 3.51
C ILE A 31 -16.37 -23.71 2.36
N ARG A 32 -16.43 -25.02 2.57
CA ARG A 32 -16.14 -26.02 1.54
C ARG A 32 -17.25 -27.06 1.45
N GLU A 33 -17.48 -27.54 0.25
CA GLU A 33 -18.31 -28.73 0.02
C GLU A 33 -17.61 -29.99 0.56
N GLY A 34 -18.39 -30.91 1.14
CA GLY A 34 -17.93 -32.22 1.58
C GLY A 34 -19.03 -33.27 1.52
N GLY A 35 -18.82 -34.39 2.20
CA GLY A 35 -19.70 -35.58 2.14
C GLY A 35 -21.18 -35.29 2.45
N PRO A 36 -22.10 -36.13 1.96
CA PRO A 36 -23.54 -35.88 2.04
C PRO A 36 -24.02 -35.81 3.50
N ASP A 37 -24.89 -34.84 3.77
CA ASP A 37 -25.73 -34.70 4.97
C ASP A 37 -25.10 -34.25 6.30
N ARG A 38 -23.85 -33.78 6.31
CA ARG A 38 -23.19 -33.34 7.58
C ARG A 38 -22.53 -31.98 7.48
N ILE A 39 -22.65 -31.19 8.55
CA ILE A 39 -21.83 -29.99 8.75
C ILE A 39 -20.68 -30.33 9.72
N LEU A 40 -19.45 -30.07 9.29
CA LEU A 40 -18.29 -30.06 10.17
C LEU A 40 -17.84 -28.62 10.38
N LEU A 41 -18.01 -28.12 11.60
CA LEU A 41 -17.53 -26.81 12.02
C LEU A 41 -16.22 -26.99 12.80
N ARG A 42 -15.21 -26.22 12.42
CA ARG A 42 -13.97 -26.05 13.15
C ARG A 42 -13.67 -24.56 13.24
N ILE A 43 -13.28 -24.09 14.42
CA ILE A 43 -12.87 -22.71 14.67
C ILE A 43 -11.50 -22.75 15.30
N GLU A 44 -10.57 -21.98 14.76
CA GLU A 44 -9.21 -21.83 15.28
C GLU A 44 -9.02 -20.40 15.77
N SER A 45 -8.25 -20.23 16.84
CA SER A 45 -7.91 -18.91 17.35
C SER A 45 -6.48 -18.84 17.86
N ASN A 46 -5.90 -17.63 17.77
CA ASN A 46 -4.63 -17.27 18.37
C ASN A 46 -4.69 -17.13 19.89
N LEU A 47 -5.88 -17.04 20.47
CA LEU A 47 -6.15 -16.95 21.91
C LEU A 47 -7.22 -17.97 22.33
N PRO A 48 -7.39 -18.25 23.63
CA PRO A 48 -8.42 -19.17 24.11
C PRO A 48 -9.82 -18.81 23.65
N ILE A 49 -10.57 -19.82 23.18
CA ILE A 49 -11.97 -19.68 22.73
C ILE A 49 -12.88 -19.99 23.92
N THR A 50 -13.81 -19.09 24.25
CA THR A 50 -14.85 -19.32 25.27
C THR A 50 -16.21 -19.59 24.62
N GLU A 51 -17.10 -20.29 25.32
CA GLU A 51 -18.41 -20.69 24.77
C GLU A 51 -19.30 -19.51 24.36
N ASP A 52 -19.16 -18.35 24.99
CA ASP A 52 -19.93 -17.15 24.66
C ASP A 52 -19.49 -16.47 23.35
N MET A 53 -18.29 -16.80 22.86
CA MET A 53 -17.74 -16.30 21.60
C MET A 53 -18.37 -16.98 20.37
N VAL A 54 -18.93 -18.18 20.53
CA VAL A 54 -19.45 -18.99 19.41
C VAL A 54 -20.92 -19.30 19.63
N ARG A 55 -21.81 -18.54 18.97
CA ARG A 55 -23.26 -18.77 19.03
C ARG A 55 -23.74 -19.52 17.81
N LEU A 56 -24.12 -20.77 18.01
CA LEU A 56 -24.72 -21.59 16.98
C LEU A 56 -26.23 -21.74 17.20
N LYS A 57 -27.03 -21.55 16.15
CA LYS A 57 -28.48 -21.79 16.12
C LYS A 57 -28.83 -22.76 14.99
N GLU A 58 -29.56 -23.80 15.34
CA GLU A 58 -30.04 -24.84 14.43
C GLU A 58 -31.57 -24.67 14.28
N GLY A 59 -32.05 -24.58 13.05
CA GLY A 59 -33.47 -24.49 12.73
C GLY A 59 -33.86 -25.48 11.64
N LYS A 60 -35.15 -25.50 11.26
CA LYS A 60 -35.63 -26.37 10.17
C LYS A 60 -34.94 -26.02 8.85
N GLY A 61 -33.95 -26.82 8.46
CA GLY A 61 -33.20 -26.65 7.21
C GLY A 61 -32.24 -25.46 7.16
N ARG A 62 -31.95 -24.80 8.30
CA ARG A 62 -31.06 -23.63 8.40
C ARG A 62 -30.10 -23.77 9.58
N VAL A 63 -28.85 -23.39 9.36
CA VAL A 63 -27.85 -23.22 10.43
C VAL A 63 -27.33 -21.79 10.43
N SER A 64 -27.26 -21.17 11.60
CA SER A 64 -26.67 -19.84 11.79
C SER A 64 -25.55 -19.90 12.82
N LEU A 65 -24.38 -19.43 12.43
CA LEU A 65 -23.20 -19.27 13.26
C LEU A 65 -22.91 -17.77 13.42
N ARG A 66 -22.77 -17.31 14.65
CA ARG A 66 -22.27 -15.98 14.96
C ARG A 66 -21.07 -16.08 15.89
N CYS A 67 -19.95 -15.54 15.44
CA CYS A 67 -18.74 -15.42 16.23
C CYS A 67 -18.64 -14.00 16.81
N MET A 68 -18.16 -13.88 18.05
CA MET A 68 -18.01 -12.61 18.75
C MET A 68 -16.70 -12.63 19.54
N THR A 69 -15.91 -11.57 19.43
CA THR A 69 -14.72 -11.35 20.26
C THR A 69 -14.85 -10.02 21.00
N ARG A 70 -14.27 -9.94 22.21
CA ARG A 70 -14.12 -8.69 22.98
C ARG A 70 -12.70 -8.11 22.88
N GLN A 71 -11.77 -8.88 22.32
CA GLN A 71 -10.37 -8.53 22.18
C GLN A 71 -10.08 -8.25 20.71
N SER A 72 -9.61 -7.05 20.42
CA SER A 72 -9.40 -6.58 19.06
C SER A 72 -8.26 -7.27 18.32
N GLU A 73 -7.34 -7.92 19.04
CA GLU A 73 -6.27 -8.74 18.46
C GLU A 73 -6.63 -10.24 18.31
N GLN A 74 -7.80 -10.66 18.80
CA GLN A 74 -8.25 -12.04 18.73
C GLN A 74 -9.00 -12.28 17.42
N ALA A 75 -8.48 -13.19 16.60
CA ALA A 75 -9.15 -13.65 15.38
C ALA A 75 -9.77 -15.04 15.60
N LEU A 76 -10.97 -15.24 15.07
CA LEU A 76 -11.65 -16.53 15.05
C LEU A 76 -11.73 -17.01 13.61
N ASP A 77 -10.90 -17.98 13.25
CA ASP A 77 -10.83 -18.51 11.90
C ASP A 77 -11.81 -19.67 11.76
N VAL A 78 -12.90 -19.43 11.01
CA VAL A 78 -14.03 -20.33 10.89
C VAL A 78 -13.90 -21.22 9.66
N TYR A 79 -13.98 -22.52 9.86
CA TYR A 79 -13.94 -23.55 8.83
C TYR A 79 -15.22 -24.36 8.87
N VAL A 80 -15.95 -24.41 7.75
CA VAL A 80 -17.20 -25.15 7.64
C VAL A 80 -17.16 -26.06 6.43
N THR A 81 -17.33 -27.36 6.66
CA THR A 81 -17.61 -28.32 5.59
C THR A 81 -19.12 -28.52 5.52
N VAL A 82 -19.70 -28.43 4.32
CA VAL A 82 -21.16 -28.49 4.11
C VAL A 82 -21.56 -29.37 2.93
N PRO A 83 -22.83 -29.86 2.89
CA PRO A 83 -23.36 -30.53 1.70
C PRO A 83 -23.48 -29.57 0.49
N PRO A 84 -23.55 -30.10 -0.74
CA PRO A 84 -23.77 -29.30 -1.95
C PRO A 84 -25.16 -28.64 -1.96
N GLY A 85 -25.31 -27.61 -2.80
CA GLY A 85 -26.62 -27.05 -3.13
C GLY A 85 -27.23 -26.12 -2.08
N LEU A 86 -26.43 -25.58 -1.17
CA LEU A 86 -26.90 -24.64 -0.13
C LEU A 86 -27.03 -23.21 -0.62
N HIS A 87 -27.87 -22.44 0.08
CA HIS A 87 -27.81 -20.98 0.11
C HIS A 87 -26.85 -20.57 1.22
N ILE A 88 -25.79 -19.85 0.87
CA ILE A 88 -24.73 -19.45 1.79
C ILE A 88 -24.79 -17.94 1.97
N GLU A 89 -24.94 -17.48 3.21
CA GLU A 89 -24.78 -16.08 3.60
C GLU A 89 -23.58 -15.97 4.53
N ALA A 90 -22.59 -15.17 4.15
CA ALA A 90 -21.43 -14.87 4.97
C ALA A 90 -21.31 -13.37 5.19
N LYS A 91 -21.21 -12.95 6.44
CA LYS A 91 -20.91 -11.57 6.81
C LYS A 91 -19.62 -11.51 7.59
N ALA A 92 -18.70 -10.69 7.13
CA ALA A 92 -17.47 -10.36 7.82
C ALA A 92 -17.33 -8.84 7.92
N GLU A 93 -16.45 -8.38 8.78
CA GLU A 93 -16.01 -6.99 8.73
C GLU A 93 -14.59 -6.96 8.13
N GLU A 94 -13.69 -7.79 8.65
CA GLU A 94 -12.32 -7.99 8.17
C GLU A 94 -12.00 -9.48 7.97
N GLY A 95 -10.97 -9.79 7.18
CA GLY A 95 -10.56 -11.17 6.90
C GLY A 95 -11.25 -11.81 5.68
N THR A 96 -10.60 -12.82 5.10
CA THR A 96 -11.04 -13.41 3.82
C THR A 96 -12.28 -14.29 4.00
N VAL A 97 -13.23 -14.18 3.06
CA VAL A 97 -14.35 -15.11 2.91
C VAL A 97 -14.11 -15.99 1.69
N GLN A 98 -14.06 -17.29 1.89
CA GLN A 98 -13.87 -18.28 0.84
C GLN A 98 -15.05 -19.25 0.79
N VAL A 99 -15.59 -19.49 -0.41
CA VAL A 99 -16.63 -20.48 -0.64
C VAL A 99 -16.22 -21.37 -1.80
N HIS A 100 -16.03 -22.66 -1.52
CA HIS A 100 -15.63 -23.67 -2.49
C HIS A 100 -16.67 -24.77 -2.60
N GLY A 101 -17.13 -25.08 -3.81
CA GLY A 101 -18.11 -26.14 -4.06
C GLY A 101 -19.24 -25.69 -4.98
N ARG A 102 -20.40 -26.34 -4.87
CA ARG A 102 -21.56 -26.17 -5.75
C ARG A 102 -22.77 -25.63 -4.98
N PRO A 103 -22.74 -24.38 -4.49
CA PRO A 103 -23.90 -23.77 -3.84
C PRO A 103 -25.03 -23.49 -4.84
N ARG A 104 -26.24 -23.26 -4.33
CA ARG A 104 -27.36 -22.68 -5.10
C ARG A 104 -27.29 -21.15 -5.11
N ALA A 105 -26.88 -20.56 -3.99
CA ALA A 105 -26.68 -19.13 -3.87
C ALA A 105 -25.55 -18.81 -2.91
N VAL A 106 -24.83 -17.72 -3.18
CA VAL A 106 -23.81 -17.16 -2.29
C VAL A 106 -24.05 -15.67 -2.12
N ARG A 107 -24.24 -15.23 -0.88
CA ARG A 107 -24.26 -13.81 -0.50
C ARG A 107 -23.10 -13.56 0.46
N VAL A 108 -22.21 -12.64 0.08
CA VAL A 108 -21.10 -12.21 0.94
C VAL A 108 -21.20 -10.70 1.16
N GLU A 109 -21.15 -10.29 2.41
CA GLU A 109 -21.00 -8.88 2.80
C GLU A 109 -19.74 -8.74 3.66
N THR A 110 -18.86 -7.83 3.27
CA THR A 110 -17.61 -7.56 3.98
C THR A 110 -17.22 -6.09 3.87
N LEU A 111 -16.45 -5.56 4.83
CA LEU A 111 -15.92 -4.20 4.73
C LEU A 111 -14.62 -4.25 3.90
N SER A 112 -13.55 -4.82 4.45
CA SER A 112 -12.22 -4.86 3.82
C SER A 112 -11.73 -6.25 3.44
N GLY A 113 -12.47 -7.30 3.82
CA GLY A 113 -12.09 -8.69 3.53
C GLY A 113 -12.18 -9.07 2.05
N ASP A 114 -11.23 -9.87 1.59
CA ASP A 114 -11.25 -10.48 0.26
C ASP A 114 -12.32 -11.58 0.16
N VAL A 115 -12.88 -11.77 -1.03
CA VAL A 115 -13.89 -12.79 -1.35
C VAL A 115 -13.39 -13.70 -2.46
N ILE A 116 -13.24 -14.99 -2.19
CA ILE A 116 -12.76 -15.99 -3.15
C ILE A 116 -13.84 -17.06 -3.32
N LEU A 117 -14.41 -17.17 -4.52
CA LEU A 117 -15.45 -18.14 -4.82
C LEU A 117 -14.92 -19.17 -5.83
N GLY A 118 -14.64 -20.39 -5.34
CA GLY A 118 -14.35 -21.57 -6.14
C GLY A 118 -15.63 -22.31 -6.48
N VAL A 119 -16.42 -21.78 -7.42
CA VAL A 119 -17.78 -22.24 -7.74
C VAL A 119 -17.95 -22.44 -9.25
N PRO A 120 -18.90 -23.26 -9.74
CA PRO A 120 -19.11 -23.46 -11.17
C PRO A 120 -19.38 -22.13 -11.90
N VAL A 121 -18.45 -21.73 -12.78
CA VAL A 121 -18.45 -20.44 -13.49
C VAL A 121 -19.12 -20.50 -14.86
N GLU A 122 -19.56 -21.69 -15.27
CA GLU A 122 -20.25 -21.99 -16.52
C GLU A 122 -21.77 -21.68 -16.48
N ASP A 123 -22.39 -21.61 -15.30
CA ASP A 123 -23.85 -21.43 -15.12
C ASP A 123 -24.22 -20.43 -14.00
N VAL A 124 -23.57 -19.27 -14.00
CA VAL A 124 -23.62 -18.26 -12.92
C VAL A 124 -24.39 -16.98 -13.30
N ARG A 125 -25.17 -16.46 -12.36
CA ARG A 125 -25.70 -15.09 -12.34
C ARG A 125 -25.03 -14.37 -11.17
N ALA A 126 -24.28 -13.32 -11.44
CA ALA A 126 -23.53 -12.58 -10.43
C ALA A 126 -23.93 -11.10 -10.41
N GLU A 127 -24.05 -10.56 -9.20
CA GLU A 127 -24.15 -9.14 -8.89
C GLU A 127 -23.05 -8.79 -7.89
N LEU A 128 -22.09 -7.98 -8.33
CA LEU A 128 -20.99 -7.52 -7.49
C LEU A 128 -21.19 -6.02 -7.28
N VAL A 129 -21.36 -5.61 -6.02
CA VAL A 129 -21.61 -4.22 -5.61
C VAL A 129 -20.49 -3.77 -4.70
N TRP A 130 -19.86 -2.65 -4.98
CA TRP A 130 -18.85 -2.09 -4.08
C TRP A 130 -19.09 -0.61 -3.90
N THR A 131 -18.96 -0.12 -2.67
CA THR A 131 -19.30 1.25 -2.30
C THR A 131 -18.12 2.22 -2.39
N GLU A 132 -16.88 1.74 -2.23
CA GLU A 132 -15.63 2.50 -2.38
C GLU A 132 -14.56 1.57 -3.04
N GLY A 133 -13.40 2.08 -3.48
CA GLY A 133 -12.29 1.23 -4.01
C GLY A 133 -12.39 0.71 -5.47
N TYR A 134 -11.35 -0.03 -5.90
CA TYR A 134 -11.23 -0.63 -7.26
C TYR A 134 -11.46 -2.15 -7.22
N VAL A 135 -12.41 -2.66 -8.00
CA VAL A 135 -12.59 -4.11 -8.18
C VAL A 135 -11.62 -4.64 -9.23
N ARG A 136 -10.76 -5.60 -8.84
CA ARG A 136 -9.98 -6.43 -9.76
C ARG A 136 -10.64 -7.81 -9.83
N TYR A 137 -11.44 -8.02 -10.87
CA TYR A 137 -12.04 -9.32 -11.18
C TYR A 137 -11.00 -10.22 -11.88
N ALA A 138 -10.69 -11.37 -11.27
CA ALA A 138 -9.95 -12.44 -11.91
C ALA A 138 -10.89 -13.64 -12.08
N GLY A 139 -11.22 -13.96 -13.34
CA GLY A 139 -12.17 -15.03 -13.67
C GLY A 139 -12.55 -14.99 -15.15
N PRO A 140 -13.29 -15.99 -15.66
CA PRO A 140 -13.77 -15.98 -17.04
C PRO A 140 -14.72 -14.80 -17.30
N SER A 141 -14.78 -14.29 -18.52
CA SER A 141 -15.46 -13.02 -18.85
C SER A 141 -16.94 -12.95 -18.40
N LEU A 142 -17.26 -11.95 -17.58
CA LEU A 142 -18.62 -11.48 -17.30
C LEU A 142 -18.71 -9.99 -17.68
N PRO A 143 -19.47 -9.62 -18.74
CA PRO A 143 -19.80 -8.20 -18.91
C PRO A 143 -21.23 -7.91 -19.37
N ARG A 144 -21.98 -7.17 -18.53
CA ARG A 144 -22.69 -5.94 -18.92
C ARG A 144 -22.70 -4.97 -17.73
N VAL A 145 -21.79 -3.99 -17.74
CA VAL A 145 -21.81 -2.87 -16.80
C VAL A 145 -23.00 -1.99 -17.17
N GLU A 146 -24.11 -2.04 -16.43
CA GLU A 146 -25.34 -1.35 -16.85
C GLU A 146 -25.28 0.18 -16.72
N ARG A 147 -24.30 0.71 -15.98
CA ARG A 147 -23.76 2.10 -15.99
C ARG A 147 -23.04 2.34 -14.65
N PRO A 148 -21.88 3.02 -14.57
CA PRO A 148 -21.51 3.70 -13.35
C PRO A 148 -22.55 4.79 -13.08
N VAL A 149 -23.31 4.68 -11.98
CA VAL A 149 -24.30 5.70 -11.62
C VAL A 149 -23.57 6.84 -10.93
N LEU A 150 -23.30 7.92 -11.68
CA LEU A 150 -22.96 9.21 -11.09
C LEU A 150 -24.25 9.84 -10.53
N PRO A 151 -24.31 10.24 -9.26
CA PRO A 151 -25.52 10.83 -8.69
C PRO A 151 -25.78 12.20 -9.34
N ARG A 152 -27.02 12.38 -9.82
CA ARG A 152 -27.59 13.71 -10.08
C ARG A 152 -28.13 14.25 -8.75
N SER A 153 -27.31 14.90 -7.94
CA SER A 153 -27.77 15.67 -6.78
C SER A 153 -26.67 16.57 -6.23
N SER A 154 -27.01 17.83 -5.99
CA SER A 154 -26.14 18.97 -5.65
C SER A 154 -25.91 19.13 -4.14
N VAL A 155 -25.55 18.07 -3.43
CA VAL A 155 -25.11 18.15 -2.01
C VAL A 155 -23.84 17.30 -1.83
N PRO A 156 -22.75 17.85 -1.28
CA PRO A 156 -21.48 17.12 -1.13
C PRO A 156 -21.58 16.12 0.03
N SER A 157 -21.87 14.86 -0.30
CA SER A 157 -21.72 13.69 0.58
C SER A 157 -20.40 13.00 0.25
N VAL A 158 -19.64 12.63 1.29
CA VAL A 158 -18.20 12.26 1.29
C VAL A 158 -17.88 10.84 0.79
N ALA A 159 -18.86 10.05 0.34
CA ALA A 159 -18.61 8.70 -0.18
C ALA A 159 -18.82 8.62 -1.70
N PRO A 160 -17.91 7.99 -2.49
CA PRO A 160 -18.16 7.73 -3.89
C PRO A 160 -19.38 6.80 -4.07
N PRO A 161 -20.11 6.90 -5.19
CA PRO A 161 -21.26 6.03 -5.44
C PRO A 161 -20.81 4.59 -5.68
N PRO A 162 -21.62 3.59 -5.32
CA PRO A 162 -21.27 2.22 -5.58
C PRO A 162 -21.16 1.94 -7.08
N ALA A 163 -20.11 1.25 -7.50
CA ALA A 163 -20.08 0.67 -8.83
C ALA A 163 -20.58 -0.78 -8.76
N ILE A 164 -21.30 -1.18 -9.81
CA ILE A 164 -22.03 -2.44 -9.87
C ILE A 164 -21.58 -3.18 -11.14
N LEU A 165 -21.00 -4.36 -10.96
CA LEU A 165 -20.73 -5.32 -12.02
C LEU A 165 -21.78 -6.43 -11.91
N ALA A 166 -22.76 -6.38 -12.80
CA ALA A 166 -23.76 -7.44 -12.93
C ALA A 166 -23.52 -8.22 -14.23
N GLY A 167 -23.76 -9.52 -14.17
CA GLY A 167 -23.53 -10.38 -15.32
C GLY A 167 -24.18 -11.74 -15.19
N LYS A 168 -24.45 -12.37 -16.33
CA LYS A 168 -24.97 -13.72 -16.40
C LYS A 168 -24.18 -14.50 -17.44
N ARG A 169 -23.82 -15.74 -17.10
CA ARG A 169 -23.17 -16.71 -17.98
C ARG A 169 -23.91 -18.05 -17.88
N GLY A 170 -24.19 -18.68 -19.02
CA GLY A 170 -25.04 -19.87 -19.07
C GLY A 170 -26.52 -19.58 -18.74
N GLN A 171 -27.20 -20.53 -18.07
CA GLN A 171 -28.59 -20.39 -17.64
C GLN A 171 -28.75 -19.55 -16.36
N GLY A 172 -27.66 -19.28 -15.64
CA GLY A 172 -27.57 -18.48 -14.42
C GLY A 172 -28.33 -19.09 -13.24
N ARG A 173 -28.16 -20.39 -13.01
CA ARG A 173 -28.78 -21.13 -11.90
C ARG A 173 -28.10 -20.86 -10.56
N LEU A 174 -26.79 -20.59 -10.54
CA LEU A 174 -26.06 -20.15 -9.36
C LEU A 174 -26.19 -18.64 -9.20
N SER A 175 -26.74 -18.17 -8.09
CA SER A 175 -26.82 -16.73 -7.78
C SER A 175 -25.67 -16.30 -6.86
N ILE A 176 -24.89 -15.30 -7.27
CA ILE A 176 -23.81 -14.72 -6.46
C ILE A 176 -24.10 -13.24 -6.22
N GLN A 177 -24.08 -12.83 -4.97
CA GLN A 177 -24.15 -11.43 -4.56
C GLN A 177 -22.98 -11.12 -3.64
N VAL A 178 -22.09 -10.21 -4.03
CA VAL A 178 -20.95 -9.81 -3.20
C VAL A 178 -20.99 -8.32 -2.98
N ARG A 179 -20.89 -7.90 -1.71
CA ARG A 179 -20.72 -6.52 -1.31
C ARG A 179 -19.44 -6.34 -0.52
N THR A 180 -18.53 -5.50 -1.02
CA THR A 180 -17.27 -5.16 -0.34
C THR A 180 -16.96 -3.67 -0.45
N LEU A 181 -16.35 -3.08 0.59
CA LEU A 181 -15.92 -1.68 0.58
C LEU A 181 -14.52 -1.53 -0.03
N ASN A 182 -13.58 -2.43 0.28
CA ASN A 182 -12.17 -2.34 -0.18
C ASN A 182 -11.52 -3.69 -0.54
N GLY A 183 -12.26 -4.80 -0.47
CA GLY A 183 -11.71 -6.15 -0.67
C GLY A 183 -11.64 -6.60 -2.13
N TRP A 184 -10.77 -7.58 -2.40
CA TRP A 184 -10.66 -8.26 -3.70
C TRP A 184 -11.83 -9.24 -3.91
N VAL A 185 -12.35 -9.40 -5.13
CA VAL A 185 -13.30 -10.47 -5.48
C VAL A 185 -12.78 -11.37 -6.60
N GLU A 186 -12.63 -12.66 -6.33
CA GLU A 186 -12.20 -13.68 -7.28
C GLU A 186 -13.29 -14.72 -7.55
N LEU A 187 -13.57 -15.03 -8.83
CA LEU A 187 -14.49 -16.09 -9.22
C LEU A 187 -13.75 -17.10 -10.13
N GLY A 188 -13.70 -18.36 -9.73
CA GLY A 188 -13.04 -19.42 -10.49
C GLY A 188 -13.76 -20.76 -10.34
N PRO A 189 -13.48 -21.73 -11.23
CA PRO A 189 -14.09 -23.07 -11.16
C PRO A 189 -13.74 -23.76 -9.82
N PRO A 190 -14.61 -24.68 -9.34
CA PRO A 190 -14.35 -25.43 -8.12
C PRO A 190 -13.21 -26.42 -8.41
N THR A 191 -12.00 -26.17 -7.94
CA THR A 191 -10.90 -27.13 -8.03
C THR A 191 -11.08 -28.24 -6.98
N ALA A 192 -10.68 -29.47 -7.33
CA ALA A 192 -10.95 -30.66 -6.54
C ALA A 192 -10.38 -30.55 -5.10
N PRO A 193 -11.18 -30.86 -4.06
CA PRO A 193 -10.82 -30.66 -2.64
C PRO A 193 -9.77 -31.64 -2.07
N ASP A 194 -9.35 -32.64 -2.86
CA ASP A 194 -8.44 -33.70 -2.40
C ASP A 194 -6.96 -33.26 -2.37
N ARG A 195 -6.65 -32.07 -2.92
CA ARG A 195 -5.41 -31.36 -2.63
C ARG A 195 -5.64 -30.45 -1.43
N LEU A 196 -5.37 -31.00 -0.25
CA LEU A 196 -5.39 -30.30 1.02
C LEU A 196 -4.55 -29.01 0.95
N ILE A 197 -5.16 -27.85 1.13
CA ILE A 197 -4.46 -26.62 1.52
C ILE A 197 -5.15 -26.11 2.79
N LEU A 198 -4.72 -26.67 3.92
CA LEU A 198 -4.89 -26.05 5.23
C LEU A 198 -3.75 -25.03 5.37
N GLY A 199 -4.10 -23.75 5.32
CA GLY A 199 -3.18 -22.65 5.46
C GLY A 199 -3.93 -21.35 5.71
N MET A 200 -3.88 -20.92 6.96
CA MET A 200 -4.39 -19.67 7.45
C MET A 200 -3.58 -18.43 6.97
N LEU A 201 -4.00 -17.65 5.96
CA LEU A 201 -3.75 -16.18 5.84
C LEU A 201 -4.57 -15.27 6.81
N PRO A 202 -4.06 -14.86 7.99
CA PRO A 202 -4.84 -14.09 8.99
C PRO A 202 -5.47 -12.83 8.36
N PRO A 203 -6.56 -12.25 8.95
CA PRO A 203 -6.89 -10.86 8.65
C PRO A 203 -5.59 -10.07 8.77
N GLN A 204 -5.25 -9.30 7.73
CA GLN A 204 -3.96 -8.64 7.61
C GLN A 204 -3.73 -7.82 8.88
N PRO A 205 -2.80 -8.17 9.77
CA PRO A 205 -2.37 -7.17 10.74
C PRO A 205 -1.74 -6.06 9.91
N MET A 206 -2.17 -4.82 10.15
CA MET A 206 -1.51 -3.63 9.63
C MET A 206 0.01 -3.81 9.70
N THR A 207 0.69 -3.35 8.66
CA THR A 207 2.13 -3.12 8.77
C THR A 207 2.38 -2.26 10.01
N ARG A 208 3.48 -2.52 10.71
CA ARG A 208 3.91 -1.71 11.85
C ARG A 208 4.08 -0.26 11.41
N ALA A 209 4.56 -0.04 10.19
CA ALA A 209 4.60 1.26 9.53
C ALA A 209 3.21 1.93 9.46
N ALA A 210 2.20 1.25 8.92
CA ALA A 210 0.86 1.82 8.82
C ALA A 210 0.20 2.04 10.19
N ARG A 211 0.47 1.20 11.20
CA ARG A 211 0.02 1.47 12.58
C ARG A 211 0.60 2.75 13.15
N VAL A 212 1.93 2.92 13.05
CA VAL A 212 2.60 4.13 13.54
C VAL A 212 2.07 5.37 12.80
N LEU A 213 1.89 5.29 11.48
CA LEU A 213 1.28 6.39 10.71
C LEU A 213 -0.14 6.70 11.20
N ALA A 214 -0.96 5.69 11.44
CA ALA A 214 -2.32 5.85 11.93
C ALA A 214 -2.39 6.40 13.37
N GLU A 215 -1.33 6.28 14.18
CA GLU A 215 -1.21 6.92 15.49
C GLU A 215 -0.91 8.42 15.37
N ASN A 216 -0.20 8.84 14.32
CA ASN A 216 0.17 10.23 14.11
C ASN A 216 -1.05 11.09 13.70
N ARG A 217 -1.61 11.82 14.67
CA ARG A 217 -2.83 12.63 14.48
C ARG A 217 -2.61 13.88 13.63
N GLN A 218 -1.37 14.33 13.47
CA GLN A 218 -1.04 15.50 12.65
C GLN A 218 -0.73 15.13 11.19
N SER A 219 -0.55 13.84 10.91
CA SER A 219 -0.27 13.32 9.57
C SER A 219 -1.56 13.12 8.76
N VAL A 220 -1.56 13.63 7.52
CA VAL A 220 -2.63 13.36 6.54
C VAL A 220 -2.63 11.91 6.08
N LEU A 221 -1.48 11.24 6.06
CA LEU A 221 -1.42 9.79 5.82
C LEU A 221 -2.04 9.02 7.00
N GLY A 222 -1.80 9.49 8.23
CA GLY A 222 -2.45 8.95 9.41
C GLY A 222 -3.97 9.13 9.37
N GLU A 223 -4.44 10.30 8.92
CA GLU A 223 -5.87 10.57 8.74
C GLU A 223 -6.49 9.65 7.68
N ALA A 224 -5.84 9.50 6.52
CA ALA A 224 -6.28 8.59 5.47
C ALA A 224 -6.40 7.15 5.97
N LEU A 225 -5.41 6.65 6.72
CA LEU A 225 -5.46 5.31 7.31
C LEU A 225 -6.60 5.15 8.32
N ARG A 226 -6.84 6.16 9.17
CA ARG A 226 -7.95 6.14 10.14
C ARG A 226 -9.33 6.21 9.47
N LEU A 227 -9.43 6.89 8.32
CA LEU A 227 -10.66 6.92 7.50
C LEU A 227 -10.90 5.59 6.79
N LEU A 228 -9.84 4.94 6.32
CA LEU A 228 -9.92 3.62 5.68
C LEU A 228 -10.37 2.52 6.64
N GLU A 229 -9.99 2.60 7.91
CA GLU A 229 -10.39 1.64 8.94
C GLU A 229 -10.78 2.35 10.25
N PRO A 230 -12.05 2.77 10.42
CA PRO A 230 -12.52 3.50 11.59
C PRO A 230 -12.34 2.75 12.93
N ARG A 231 -12.18 1.43 12.89
CA ARG A 231 -11.85 0.62 14.07
C ARG A 231 -10.41 0.78 14.53
N LEU A 232 -9.49 1.29 13.69
CA LEU A 232 -8.11 1.56 14.07
C LEU A 232 -8.00 2.55 15.22
N LEU A 233 -8.88 3.55 15.27
CA LEU A 233 -8.95 4.47 16.41
C LEU A 233 -9.18 3.72 17.72
N ARG A 234 -10.10 2.75 17.74
CA ARG A 234 -10.34 1.91 18.93
C ARG A 234 -9.21 0.93 19.19
N LEU A 235 -8.64 0.31 18.16
CA LEU A 235 -7.53 -0.64 18.27
C LEU A 235 -6.27 0.01 18.83
N ILE A 236 -5.92 1.21 18.35
CA ILE A 236 -4.81 2.04 18.85
C ILE A 236 -5.07 2.48 20.29
N GLU A 237 -6.29 2.94 20.60
CA GLU A 237 -6.66 3.35 21.97
C GLU A 237 -6.64 2.17 22.96
N LEU A 238 -6.90 0.93 22.51
CA LEU A 238 -6.89 -0.28 23.33
C LEU A 238 -5.51 -0.93 23.46
N ALA A 239 -4.68 -0.90 22.41
CA ALA A 239 -3.36 -1.53 22.38
C ALA A 239 -2.27 -0.70 23.10
N GLY A 240 -2.52 0.60 23.30
CA GLY A 240 -1.49 1.53 23.75
C GLY A 240 -0.48 1.85 22.64
N PRO A 241 0.44 2.81 22.85
CA PRO A 241 1.41 3.21 21.85
C PRO A 241 2.30 2.04 21.42
N VAL A 242 2.50 1.85 20.11
CA VAL A 242 3.39 0.80 19.60
C VAL A 242 4.84 1.14 19.96
N PRO A 243 5.56 0.33 20.77
CA PRO A 243 6.98 0.56 21.03
C PRO A 243 7.76 0.25 19.75
N TRP A 244 8.13 1.30 19.02
CA TRP A 244 8.91 1.24 17.78
C TRP A 244 10.15 2.12 17.91
N PRO A 245 11.33 1.75 17.36
CA PRO A 245 12.49 2.63 17.40
C PRO A 245 12.12 4.00 16.81
N ALA A 246 12.32 5.06 17.60
CA ALA A 246 12.17 6.41 17.10
C ALA A 246 13.18 6.62 15.97
N ALA A 247 12.70 6.99 14.79
CA ALA A 247 13.58 7.17 13.63
C ALA A 247 14.34 8.51 13.65
N SER A 248 13.94 9.44 14.54
CA SER A 248 14.62 10.70 14.77
C SER A 248 15.28 10.72 16.16
N ALA A 249 16.57 11.05 16.20
CA ALA A 249 17.24 11.47 17.42
C ALA A 249 17.26 13.01 17.46
N GLU A 250 16.63 13.56 18.51
CA GLU A 250 16.67 14.97 18.96
C GLU A 250 15.89 16.01 18.14
N GLU A 251 14.98 16.71 18.83
CA GLU A 251 14.38 17.97 18.39
C GLU A 251 15.39 19.10 18.64
N GLU A 252 15.94 19.71 17.58
CA GLU A 252 16.63 20.99 17.72
C GLU A 252 15.60 22.12 17.72
N ASP A 253 15.71 23.01 18.71
CA ASP A 253 14.90 24.23 18.83
C ASP A 253 15.17 25.19 17.67
N VAL A 254 14.37 25.08 16.60
CA VAL A 254 14.38 26.03 15.49
C VAL A 254 13.35 27.12 15.76
N ILE A 255 13.82 28.37 15.85
CA ILE A 255 12.97 29.57 15.92
C ILE A 255 12.15 29.67 14.62
N ARG A 256 10.83 29.50 14.70
CA ARG A 256 9.91 29.61 13.57
C ARG A 256 9.40 31.04 13.44
N LEU A 257 9.88 31.75 12.42
CA LEU A 257 9.27 33.01 11.95
C LEU A 257 8.13 32.67 11.00
N GLU A 258 6.88 32.86 11.44
CA GLU A 258 5.68 32.68 10.61
C GLU A 258 5.53 33.84 9.62
N ALA A 259 6.23 33.75 8.49
CA ALA A 259 5.83 34.46 7.27
C ALA A 259 5.09 33.47 6.36
N PRO A 260 3.97 33.85 5.71
CA PRO A 260 3.26 33.00 4.75
C PRO A 260 4.04 32.95 3.43
N LEU A 261 5.25 32.40 3.48
CA LEU A 261 6.11 32.19 2.33
C LEU A 261 5.90 30.79 1.78
N VAL A 262 5.78 30.70 0.45
CA VAL A 262 5.84 29.43 -0.27
C VAL A 262 7.28 29.21 -0.66
N ASN A 263 7.91 28.21 -0.04
CA ASN A 263 9.26 27.77 -0.36
C ASN A 263 9.22 26.74 -1.50
N LEU A 264 10.09 26.91 -2.49
CA LEU A 264 10.26 26.02 -3.63
C LEU A 264 11.72 25.59 -3.70
N LEU A 265 11.94 24.29 -3.56
CA LEU A 265 13.21 23.67 -3.92
C LEU A 265 13.16 23.32 -5.40
N LEU A 266 14.19 23.70 -6.14
CA LEU A 266 14.26 23.41 -7.58
C LEU A 266 15.66 23.02 -8.03
N SER A 267 15.69 22.06 -8.97
CA SER A 267 16.88 21.69 -9.72
C SER A 267 16.77 22.23 -11.13
N VAL A 268 17.88 22.74 -11.67
CA VAL A 268 17.96 23.18 -13.07
C VAL A 268 19.01 22.35 -13.77
N THR A 269 18.64 21.72 -14.88
CA THR A 269 19.56 20.91 -15.68
C THR A 269 19.61 21.40 -17.12
N ASP A 270 20.67 21.04 -17.84
CA ASP A 270 20.70 21.13 -19.30
C ASP A 270 19.87 20.02 -19.96
N ALA A 271 19.93 19.93 -21.30
CA ALA A 271 19.21 18.94 -22.09
C ALA A 271 19.70 17.51 -21.83
N GLU A 272 20.98 17.37 -21.47
CA GLU A 272 21.67 16.13 -21.13
C GLU A 272 21.39 15.69 -19.66
N GLY A 273 20.76 16.56 -18.87
CA GLY A 273 20.39 16.28 -17.48
C GLY A 273 21.51 16.49 -16.47
N LYS A 274 22.56 17.24 -16.85
CA LYS A 274 23.61 17.72 -15.95
C LYS A 274 23.13 18.99 -15.24
N VAL A 275 23.42 19.06 -13.95
CA VAL A 275 22.95 20.17 -13.11
C VAL A 275 23.69 21.46 -13.43
N LEU A 276 22.94 22.55 -13.53
CA LEU A 276 23.44 23.89 -13.82
C LEU A 276 23.52 24.71 -12.53
N SER A 277 24.76 24.99 -12.11
CA SER A 277 25.07 25.90 -11.01
C SER A 277 25.24 27.36 -11.49
N GLY A 278 25.14 28.31 -10.56
CA GLY A 278 25.49 29.73 -10.81
C GLY A 278 24.42 30.53 -11.55
N LEU A 279 23.15 30.10 -11.48
CA LEU A 279 22.02 30.94 -11.90
C LEU A 279 21.79 32.05 -10.88
N ALA A 280 21.41 33.24 -11.36
CA ALA A 280 21.02 34.36 -10.51
C ALA A 280 19.51 34.45 -10.32
N ALA A 281 19.06 35.05 -9.21
CA ALA A 281 17.64 35.18 -8.86
C ALA A 281 16.78 35.82 -9.98
N ASN A 282 17.34 36.81 -10.70
CA ASN A 282 16.67 37.53 -11.78
C ASN A 282 16.46 36.70 -13.05
N GLU A 283 17.11 35.53 -13.16
CA GLU A 283 16.90 34.59 -14.26
C GLU A 283 15.63 33.75 -14.07
N PHE A 284 15.06 33.75 -12.85
CA PHE A 284 13.87 32.97 -12.51
C PHE A 284 12.58 33.79 -12.65
N THR A 285 11.53 33.14 -13.14
CA THR A 285 10.16 33.64 -13.11
C THR A 285 9.26 32.59 -12.49
N ILE A 286 8.58 32.96 -11.40
CA ILE A 286 7.58 32.11 -10.72
C ILE A 286 6.18 32.54 -11.18
N LEU A 287 5.36 31.57 -11.55
CA LEU A 287 3.94 31.75 -11.84
C LEU A 287 3.14 30.86 -10.89
N GLU A 288 2.17 31.44 -10.19
CA GLU A 288 1.14 30.73 -9.43
C GLU A 288 -0.19 30.87 -10.20
N ASP A 289 -0.75 29.75 -10.66
CA ASP A 289 -1.96 29.73 -11.50
C ASP A 289 -1.89 30.66 -12.73
N GLY A 290 -0.68 30.82 -13.27
CA GLY A 290 -0.39 31.71 -14.41
C GLY A 290 -0.12 33.17 -14.02
N VAL A 291 -0.28 33.55 -12.75
CA VAL A 291 0.00 34.88 -12.22
C VAL A 291 1.43 34.98 -11.72
N ARG A 292 2.19 35.96 -12.22
CA ARG A 292 3.58 36.19 -11.83
C ARG A 292 3.71 36.54 -10.36
N GLN A 293 4.62 35.87 -9.66
CA GLN A 293 4.95 36.09 -8.26
C GLN A 293 6.31 36.77 -8.11
N GLU A 294 6.45 37.60 -7.08
CA GLU A 294 7.70 38.28 -6.75
C GLU A 294 8.57 37.38 -5.87
N VAL A 295 9.80 37.10 -6.31
CA VAL A 295 10.77 36.34 -5.53
C VAL A 295 11.21 37.17 -4.32
N ARG A 296 10.87 36.72 -3.11
CA ARG A 296 11.24 37.35 -1.84
C ARG A 296 12.58 36.82 -1.32
N HIS A 297 12.87 35.55 -1.59
CA HIS A 297 14.10 34.90 -1.19
C HIS A 297 14.66 34.06 -2.33
N PHE A 298 15.97 34.12 -2.49
CA PHE A 298 16.74 33.26 -3.39
C PHE A 298 18.02 32.83 -2.68
N ALA A 299 18.27 31.53 -2.66
CA ALA A 299 19.51 30.96 -2.18
C ALA A 299 19.95 29.80 -3.09
N VAL A 300 21.27 29.66 -3.23
CA VAL A 300 21.88 28.42 -3.72
C VAL A 300 22.13 27.56 -2.49
N GLU A 301 21.37 26.49 -2.33
CA GLU A 301 21.41 25.68 -1.13
C GLU A 301 22.66 24.80 -1.10
N THR A 302 23.61 25.20 -0.26
CA THR A 302 24.82 24.41 0.06
C THR A 302 24.74 23.78 1.45
N SER A 303 23.64 24.06 2.18
CA SER A 303 23.39 23.56 3.52
C SER A 303 23.29 22.02 3.53
N PRO A 304 23.65 21.36 4.63
CA PRO A 304 23.59 19.90 4.72
C PRO A 304 22.16 19.39 4.49
N PHE A 305 22.04 18.14 4.04
CA PHE A 305 20.74 17.52 3.84
C PHE A 305 20.53 16.31 4.77
N ASN A 306 19.26 16.05 5.07
CA ASN A 306 18.81 14.82 5.70
C ASN A 306 18.35 13.87 4.61
N LEU A 307 18.90 12.67 4.57
CA LEU A 307 18.55 11.67 3.57
C LEU A 307 18.05 10.38 4.22
N VAL A 308 16.96 9.85 3.68
CA VAL A 308 16.53 8.48 3.96
C VAL A 308 16.91 7.62 2.76
N LEU A 309 17.73 6.61 2.98
CA LEU A 309 17.99 5.55 2.01
C LEU A 309 17.04 4.40 2.33
N LEU A 310 16.01 4.23 1.49
CA LEU A 310 14.97 3.23 1.65
C LEU A 310 15.20 2.10 0.64
N LEU A 311 15.63 0.95 1.14
CA LEU A 311 16.05 -0.18 0.31
C LEU A 311 15.04 -1.33 0.37
N ASP A 312 14.57 -1.75 -0.81
CA ASP A 312 13.71 -2.90 -0.98
C ASP A 312 14.54 -4.19 -0.85
N VAL A 313 14.13 -5.03 0.09
CA VAL A 313 14.72 -6.35 0.37
C VAL A 313 13.69 -7.48 0.23
N SER A 314 12.58 -7.20 -0.44
CA SER A 314 11.50 -8.16 -0.72
C SER A 314 11.97 -9.34 -1.58
N GLY A 315 11.07 -10.32 -1.75
CA GLY A 315 11.38 -11.56 -2.48
C GLY A 315 11.88 -11.36 -3.92
N SER A 316 11.54 -10.25 -4.61
CA SER A 316 11.97 -9.97 -5.99
C SER A 316 13.42 -9.51 -6.04
N MET A 317 13.89 -8.99 -4.92
CA MET A 317 15.24 -8.49 -4.73
C MET A 317 16.19 -9.59 -4.26
N ARG A 318 15.73 -10.86 -4.25
CA ARG A 318 16.55 -11.99 -3.82
C ARG A 318 17.78 -12.14 -4.70
N GLY A 319 18.95 -12.31 -4.07
CA GLY A 319 20.23 -12.41 -4.77
C GLY A 319 20.83 -11.06 -5.18
N GLN A 320 20.08 -9.97 -5.06
CA GLN A 320 20.56 -8.62 -5.34
C GLN A 320 21.13 -7.91 -4.10
N PHE A 321 20.86 -8.43 -2.90
CA PHE A 321 21.18 -7.76 -1.64
C PHE A 321 22.67 -7.48 -1.41
N GLU A 322 23.58 -8.38 -1.78
CA GLU A 322 25.02 -8.11 -1.62
C GLU A 322 25.48 -6.95 -2.50
N THR A 323 24.99 -6.91 -3.73
CA THR A 323 25.28 -5.81 -4.65
C THR A 323 24.60 -4.52 -4.21
N LEU A 324 23.38 -4.61 -3.67
CA LEU A 324 22.65 -3.50 -3.04
C LEU A 324 23.44 -2.92 -1.86
N ARG A 325 24.00 -3.79 -1.01
CA ARG A 325 24.83 -3.44 0.14
C ARG A 325 26.08 -2.67 -0.30
N GLN A 326 26.76 -3.17 -1.34
CA GLN A 326 27.92 -2.49 -1.91
C GLN A 326 27.56 -1.11 -2.49
N ALA A 327 26.42 -1.02 -3.19
CA ALA A 327 25.95 0.24 -3.74
C ALA A 327 25.63 1.25 -2.63
N ALA A 328 24.92 0.84 -1.58
CA ALA A 328 24.63 1.68 -0.42
C ALA A 328 25.91 2.16 0.29
N ARG A 329 26.95 1.32 0.39
CA ARG A 329 28.26 1.72 0.91
C ARG A 329 28.87 2.84 0.08
N ARG A 330 28.87 2.73 -1.25
CA ARG A 330 29.36 3.79 -2.15
C ARG A 330 28.56 5.08 -2.02
N PHE A 331 27.24 4.97 -1.84
CA PHE A 331 26.42 6.15 -1.57
C PHE A 331 26.88 6.91 -0.32
N LEU A 332 27.14 6.19 0.77
CA LEU A 332 27.62 6.79 2.03
C LEU A 332 29.02 7.43 1.90
N GLU A 333 29.85 6.92 0.99
CA GLU A 333 31.17 7.50 0.68
C GLU A 333 31.07 8.85 -0.04
N VAL A 334 30.07 9.04 -0.91
CA VAL A 334 29.90 10.30 -1.65
C VAL A 334 29.24 11.41 -0.83
N MET A 335 28.65 11.11 0.34
CA MET A 335 28.04 12.11 1.24
C MET A 335 29.09 13.01 1.93
N ARG A 336 28.70 14.23 2.33
CA ARG A 336 29.55 15.14 3.12
C ARG A 336 29.41 14.91 4.61
N ALA A 337 30.40 15.33 5.41
CA ALA A 337 30.48 14.97 6.84
C ALA A 337 29.30 15.55 7.64
N GLU A 338 28.77 16.66 7.15
CA GLU A 338 27.67 17.40 7.73
C GLU A 338 26.30 16.84 7.32
N ASP A 339 26.23 15.99 6.29
CA ASP A 339 24.97 15.38 5.87
C ASP A 339 24.53 14.31 6.88
N ARG A 340 23.22 14.19 7.10
CA ARG A 340 22.64 13.10 7.92
C ARG A 340 22.00 12.06 7.04
N VAL A 341 22.14 10.80 7.42
CA VAL A 341 21.53 9.68 6.71
C VAL A 341 20.83 8.73 7.67
N ALA A 342 19.61 8.35 7.32
CA ALA A 342 18.90 7.21 7.89
C ALA A 342 18.91 6.06 6.87
N LEU A 343 19.04 4.84 7.36
CA LEU A 343 18.98 3.64 6.53
C LEU A 343 17.78 2.81 6.97
N LEU A 344 16.83 2.66 6.04
CA LEU A 344 15.63 1.87 6.22
C LEU A 344 15.63 0.74 5.19
N LEU A 345 15.26 -0.45 5.64
CA LEU A 345 14.96 -1.57 4.77
C LEU A 345 13.46 -1.81 4.79
N PHE A 346 12.91 -2.28 3.69
CA PHE A 346 11.52 -2.71 3.69
C PHE A 346 11.32 -3.96 2.84
N ALA A 347 10.42 -4.79 3.33
CA ALA A 347 9.72 -5.77 2.54
C ALA A 347 8.25 -5.62 2.93
N ARG A 348 7.77 -6.48 3.83
CA ARG A 348 6.41 -6.39 4.35
C ARG A 348 6.24 -5.30 5.41
N ASP A 349 7.29 -5.05 6.17
CA ASP A 349 7.37 -4.00 7.16
C ASP A 349 8.64 -3.21 6.92
N VAL A 350 8.68 -2.01 7.49
CA VAL A 350 9.89 -1.19 7.57
C VAL A 350 10.77 -1.71 8.72
N GLU A 351 12.07 -1.72 8.51
CA GLU A 351 13.09 -1.91 9.53
C GLU A 351 14.03 -0.70 9.52
N VAL A 352 14.08 0.02 10.64
CA VAL A 352 15.01 1.14 10.82
C VAL A 352 16.35 0.56 11.23
N VAL A 353 17.25 0.40 10.26
CA VAL A 353 18.61 -0.14 10.49
C VAL A 353 19.49 0.91 11.16
N ALA A 354 19.36 2.16 10.73
CA ALA A 354 19.96 3.30 11.39
C ALA A 354 18.99 4.49 11.35
N PRO A 355 18.72 5.15 12.49
CA PRO A 355 18.00 6.41 12.51
C PRO A 355 18.85 7.51 11.85
N LEU A 356 18.26 8.69 11.66
CA LEU A 356 18.96 9.81 11.05
C LEU A 356 20.22 10.19 11.88
N THR A 357 21.41 10.03 11.29
CA THR A 357 22.69 10.21 11.99
C THR A 357 23.78 10.79 11.08
N HIS A 358 24.78 11.44 11.69
CA HIS A 358 26.03 11.82 11.02
C HIS A 358 27.08 10.69 11.06
N ASP A 359 26.93 9.69 11.95
CA ASP A 359 27.90 8.59 12.08
C ASP A 359 27.70 7.55 10.96
N ARG A 360 28.36 7.80 9.82
CA ARG A 360 28.33 6.86 8.69
C ARG A 360 28.96 5.52 9.01
N ALA A 361 29.92 5.47 9.93
CA ALA A 361 30.54 4.21 10.32
C ALA A 361 29.52 3.34 11.09
N GLN A 362 28.64 3.95 11.90
CA GLN A 362 27.50 3.26 12.50
C GLN A 362 26.55 2.71 11.44
N VAL A 363 26.18 3.51 10.44
CA VAL A 363 25.29 3.07 9.35
C VAL A 363 25.91 1.91 8.56
N LEU A 364 27.20 1.99 8.25
CA LEU A 364 27.93 0.91 7.57
C LEU A 364 27.97 -0.36 8.40
N ARG A 365 28.32 -0.28 9.69
CA ARG A 365 28.31 -1.44 10.59
C ARG A 365 26.93 -2.08 10.68
N ALA A 366 25.88 -1.25 10.76
CA ALA A 366 24.50 -1.72 10.81
C ALA A 366 24.12 -2.43 9.50
N LEU A 367 24.46 -1.84 8.35
CA LEU A 367 24.23 -2.41 7.03
C LEU A 367 24.95 -3.76 6.81
N GLU A 368 26.18 -3.94 7.32
CA GLU A 368 26.88 -5.24 7.27
C GLU A 368 26.18 -6.30 8.12
N ALA A 369 25.61 -5.91 9.26
CA ALA A 369 24.93 -6.82 10.18
C ALA A 369 23.53 -7.23 9.72
N VAL A 370 22.97 -6.58 8.70
CA VAL A 370 21.64 -6.88 8.17
C VAL A 370 21.60 -8.28 7.58
N VAL A 371 20.59 -9.05 8.00
CA VAL A 371 20.09 -10.22 7.28
C VAL A 371 18.76 -9.82 6.64
N PRO A 372 18.63 -9.81 5.30
CA PRO A 372 17.46 -9.24 4.64
C PRO A 372 16.19 -10.04 4.99
N PRO A 373 15.14 -9.38 5.52
CA PRO A 373 13.86 -10.03 5.75
C PRO A 373 13.22 -10.42 4.41
N LEU A 374 12.80 -11.69 4.29
CA LEU A 374 12.01 -12.14 3.14
C LEU A 374 10.54 -11.77 3.34
N GLY A 375 9.87 -11.28 2.30
CA GLY A 375 8.45 -10.94 2.40
C GLY A 375 7.85 -10.34 1.13
N SER A 376 6.56 -10.02 1.23
CA SER A 376 5.83 -9.17 0.28
C SER A 376 6.39 -7.74 0.28
N THR A 377 5.95 -6.90 -0.67
CA THR A 377 6.46 -5.52 -0.81
C THR A 377 5.37 -4.52 -0.42
N ALA A 378 5.51 -3.88 0.74
CA ALA A 378 4.65 -2.80 1.24
C ALA A 378 5.32 -1.43 0.99
N LEU A 379 5.45 -1.08 -0.29
CA LEU A 379 6.20 0.07 -0.78
C LEU A 379 5.59 1.39 -0.31
N TYR A 380 4.27 1.56 -0.43
CA TYR A 380 3.61 2.82 -0.06
C TYR A 380 3.62 3.07 1.45
N ASP A 381 3.42 2.02 2.27
CA ASP A 381 3.55 2.12 3.72
C ASP A 381 4.98 2.52 4.12
N ALA A 382 5.98 1.97 3.44
CA ALA A 382 7.38 2.27 3.69
C ALA A 382 7.77 3.71 3.31
N ILE A 383 7.32 4.19 2.15
CA ILE A 383 7.52 5.59 1.73
C ILE A 383 6.77 6.53 2.69
N GLY A 384 5.51 6.22 3.01
CA GLY A 384 4.72 7.02 3.94
C GLY A 384 5.39 7.15 5.31
N TYR A 385 5.89 6.05 5.85
CA TYR A 385 6.63 6.01 7.11
C TYR A 385 7.91 6.86 7.04
N ALA A 386 8.70 6.73 5.97
CA ALA A 386 9.91 7.54 5.78
C ALA A 386 9.60 9.04 5.77
N LEU A 387 8.54 9.46 5.07
CA LEU A 387 8.16 10.87 4.94
C LEU A 387 7.65 11.47 6.25
N VAL A 388 6.83 10.72 6.99
CA VAL A 388 6.13 11.24 8.18
C VAL A 388 6.93 11.05 9.45
N GLU A 389 7.50 9.86 9.67
CA GLU A 389 8.10 9.49 10.97
C GLU A 389 9.61 9.75 11.01
N VAL A 390 10.29 9.70 9.87
CA VAL A 390 11.74 9.98 9.80
C VAL A 390 12.00 11.43 9.42
N LEU A 391 11.35 11.91 8.34
CA LEU A 391 11.58 13.25 7.80
C LEU A 391 10.60 14.30 8.34
N GLY A 392 9.46 13.89 8.91
CA GLY A 392 8.49 14.82 9.51
C GLY A 392 9.02 15.62 10.70
N PRO A 393 9.77 15.02 11.64
CA PRO A 393 10.38 15.76 12.76
C PRO A 393 11.35 16.87 12.30
N VAL A 394 12.06 16.64 11.19
CA VAL A 394 13.01 17.59 10.58
C VAL A 394 12.38 18.35 9.40
N ARG A 395 11.05 18.50 9.38
CA ARG A 395 10.36 19.24 8.34
C ARG A 395 10.78 20.72 8.30
N GLY A 396 10.85 21.29 7.11
CA GLY A 396 11.39 22.63 6.87
C GLY A 396 12.91 22.65 6.68
N GLN A 397 13.61 21.56 6.96
CA GLN A 397 15.00 21.36 6.54
C GLN A 397 15.07 20.72 5.15
N ARG A 398 16.28 20.57 4.62
CA ARG A 398 16.51 19.93 3.32
C ARG A 398 16.44 18.43 3.45
N ASN A 399 15.34 17.86 2.97
CA ASN A 399 15.03 16.44 3.12
C ASN A 399 15.04 15.74 1.76
N ALA A 400 15.58 14.53 1.70
CA ALA A 400 15.57 13.69 0.51
C ALA A 400 15.26 12.23 0.87
N LEU A 401 14.55 11.55 -0.02
CA LEU A 401 14.23 10.13 0.08
C LEU A 401 14.70 9.43 -1.19
N VAL A 402 15.68 8.53 -1.06
CA VAL A 402 16.13 7.66 -2.15
C VAL A 402 15.48 6.30 -1.96
N VAL A 403 14.66 5.87 -2.92
CA VAL A 403 13.93 4.60 -2.86
C VAL A 403 14.50 3.65 -3.91
N LEU A 404 15.02 2.50 -3.51
CA LEU A 404 15.55 1.50 -4.44
C LEU A 404 14.67 0.25 -4.38
N THR A 405 13.98 -0.07 -5.47
CA THR A 405 12.93 -1.10 -5.54
C THR A 405 12.73 -1.59 -6.98
N ASP A 406 11.98 -2.67 -7.19
CA ASP A 406 11.42 -3.01 -8.50
C ASP A 406 10.10 -2.28 -8.79
N GLY A 407 9.62 -1.47 -7.84
CA GLY A 407 8.48 -0.57 -7.95
C GLY A 407 7.12 -1.20 -7.73
N ARG A 408 7.04 -2.51 -7.46
CA ARG A 408 5.76 -3.21 -7.33
C ARG A 408 5.31 -3.20 -5.88
N ASP A 409 4.26 -2.45 -5.56
CA ASP A 409 3.53 -2.63 -4.30
C ASP A 409 2.67 -3.91 -4.37
N SER A 410 3.25 -5.05 -3.98
CA SER A 410 2.61 -6.38 -4.03
C SER A 410 3.52 -7.47 -3.46
N SER A 411 3.00 -8.67 -3.18
CA SER A 411 3.84 -9.88 -3.13
C SER A 411 4.18 -10.36 -4.55
N LEU A 412 5.42 -10.79 -4.82
CA LEU A 412 5.68 -11.62 -5.99
C LEU A 412 4.83 -12.88 -5.90
N ALA A 413 3.99 -13.07 -6.90
CA ALA A 413 3.61 -14.40 -7.31
C ALA A 413 4.59 -14.81 -8.43
N TYR A 414 5.06 -16.05 -8.39
CA TYR A 414 5.37 -16.75 -9.62
C TYR A 414 4.05 -16.87 -10.39
N TRP A 415 3.85 -15.94 -11.33
CA TRP A 415 2.66 -15.88 -12.18
C TRP A 415 2.53 -17.20 -12.96
N GLY A 416 1.31 -17.68 -13.23
CA GLY A 416 1.08 -18.99 -13.85
C GLY A 416 0.80 -20.15 -12.88
N THR A 417 0.99 -19.93 -11.57
CA THR A 417 0.52 -20.86 -10.53
C THR A 417 -0.81 -20.35 -9.97
N PRO A 418 -1.90 -21.13 -9.99
CA PRO A 418 -3.17 -20.65 -9.50
C PRO A 418 -3.16 -20.39 -7.99
N LEU A 419 -4.00 -19.44 -7.60
CA LEU A 419 -3.93 -18.66 -6.36
C LEU A 419 -4.09 -19.43 -5.06
N TRP A 420 -4.50 -20.69 -5.13
CA TRP A 420 -4.57 -21.59 -4.00
C TRP A 420 -3.21 -22.20 -3.63
N THR A 421 -2.21 -22.22 -4.51
CA THR A 421 -0.94 -22.97 -4.30
C THR A 421 0.13 -22.29 -3.43
N ASP A 422 -0.02 -21.00 -3.07
CA ASP A 422 0.92 -20.30 -2.20
C ASP A 422 0.20 -19.56 -1.04
N PRO A 423 0.12 -20.16 0.16
CA PRO A 423 -0.49 -19.55 1.34
C PRO A 423 0.35 -18.44 2.00
N LEU A 424 1.49 -18.03 1.42
CA LEU A 424 2.25 -16.84 1.85
C LEU A 424 1.88 -15.57 1.05
N ARG A 425 0.90 -15.66 0.15
CA ARG A 425 0.35 -14.54 -0.62
C ARG A 425 -0.20 -13.45 0.33
N ARG A 426 0.47 -12.31 0.43
CA ARG A 426 0.07 -11.15 1.25
C ARG A 426 -0.03 -9.88 0.37
N PRO A 427 -1.08 -9.05 0.51
CA PRO A 427 -1.24 -7.77 -0.17
C PRO A 427 -0.10 -6.82 0.21
N GLY A 428 0.12 -5.83 -0.64
CA GLY A 428 1.11 -4.77 -0.47
C GLY A 428 0.75 -3.83 0.67
N SER A 429 0.84 -2.54 0.42
CA SER A 429 0.62 -1.51 1.44
C SER A 429 -0.85 -1.40 1.87
N PHE A 430 -1.06 -0.92 3.10
CA PHE A 430 -2.37 -0.46 3.57
C PHE A 430 -2.72 0.91 3.01
N LEU A 431 -1.71 1.79 2.88
CA LEU A 431 -1.88 3.05 2.17
C LEU A 431 -2.22 2.79 0.70
N ARG A 432 -3.22 3.51 0.18
CA ARG A 432 -3.43 3.57 -1.27
C ARG A 432 -2.43 4.54 -1.88
N PHE A 433 -2.15 4.35 -3.16
CA PHE A 433 -1.21 5.23 -3.87
C PHE A 433 -1.70 6.69 -3.88
N GLU A 434 -3.01 6.92 -3.99
CA GLU A 434 -3.61 8.25 -3.96
C GLU A 434 -3.43 8.94 -2.61
N ASP A 435 -3.49 8.19 -1.51
CA ASP A 435 -3.24 8.72 -0.17
C ASP A 435 -1.75 9.09 -0.04
N LEU A 436 -0.85 8.21 -0.51
CA LEU A 436 0.59 8.50 -0.53
C LEU A 436 0.91 9.78 -1.29
N VAL A 437 0.26 10.02 -2.44
CA VAL A 437 0.41 11.25 -3.23
C VAL A 437 0.11 12.50 -2.39
N LEU A 438 -0.90 12.46 -1.51
CA LEU A 438 -1.19 13.57 -0.59
C LEU A 438 -0.05 13.79 0.41
N GLY A 439 0.54 12.70 0.92
CA GLY A 439 1.71 12.75 1.80
C GLY A 439 2.93 13.36 1.12
N VAL A 440 3.22 12.96 -0.13
CA VAL A 440 4.32 13.52 -0.93
C VAL A 440 4.16 15.02 -1.14
N VAL A 441 2.98 15.46 -1.56
CA VAL A 441 2.67 16.87 -1.83
C VAL A 441 2.83 17.75 -0.57
N GLN A 442 2.58 17.19 0.61
CA GLN A 442 2.74 17.90 1.89
C GLN A 442 4.14 17.79 2.47
N SER A 443 4.93 16.80 2.04
CA SER A 443 6.32 16.70 2.43
C SER A 443 7.16 17.76 1.71
N ASP A 444 8.22 18.23 2.38
CA ASP A 444 9.23 19.09 1.75
C ASP A 444 10.43 18.24 1.26
N ALA A 445 10.23 16.93 1.09
CA ALA A 445 11.27 15.98 0.74
C ALA A 445 11.35 15.76 -0.77
N LEU A 446 12.56 15.77 -1.33
CA LEU A 446 12.80 15.36 -2.72
C LEU A 446 12.86 13.83 -2.82
N ILE A 447 12.06 13.23 -3.68
CA ILE A 447 11.98 11.77 -3.81
C ILE A 447 12.71 11.33 -5.08
N TYR A 448 13.66 10.41 -4.91
CA TYR A 448 14.47 9.83 -5.98
C TYR A 448 14.24 8.31 -6.05
N PRO A 449 13.18 7.85 -6.73
CA PRO A 449 12.99 6.43 -6.96
C PRO A 449 13.97 5.92 -8.02
N ILE A 450 14.58 4.78 -7.71
CA ILE A 450 15.45 4.03 -8.59
C ILE A 450 14.80 2.66 -8.77
N MET A 451 14.22 2.44 -9.95
CA MET A 451 13.55 1.21 -10.31
C MET A 451 14.53 0.24 -10.98
N ILE A 452 14.65 -0.96 -10.43
CA ILE A 452 15.41 -2.06 -11.05
C ILE A 452 14.50 -2.83 -11.99
N GLU A 453 14.91 -2.94 -13.25
CA GLU A 453 14.21 -3.70 -14.29
C GLU A 453 14.44 -5.20 -14.09
N ASN A 454 13.39 -5.93 -13.70
CA ASN A 454 13.40 -7.38 -13.57
C ASN A 454 12.33 -8.05 -14.45
N GLU A 455 11.71 -7.32 -15.38
CA GLU A 455 10.59 -7.80 -16.20
C GLU A 455 10.96 -9.08 -16.97
N ALA A 456 12.12 -9.10 -17.63
CA ALA A 456 12.55 -10.23 -18.44
C ALA A 456 12.76 -11.51 -17.61
N GLU A 457 13.37 -11.37 -16.42
CA GLU A 457 13.57 -12.48 -15.48
C GLU A 457 12.22 -13.00 -14.95
N LEU A 458 11.31 -12.10 -14.61
CA LEU A 458 9.98 -12.43 -14.10
C LEU A 458 9.07 -13.06 -15.18
N ALA A 459 9.22 -12.63 -16.42
CA ALA A 459 8.42 -13.07 -17.57
C ALA A 459 8.93 -14.39 -18.20
N ALA A 460 10.15 -14.82 -17.87
CA ALA A 460 10.84 -15.93 -18.55
C ALA A 460 10.09 -17.27 -18.48
N ALA A 461 9.40 -17.54 -17.37
CA ALA A 461 8.66 -18.78 -17.15
C ALA A 461 7.16 -18.70 -17.48
N LEU A 462 6.69 -17.56 -18.02
CA LEU A 462 5.27 -17.28 -18.19
C LEU A 462 4.77 -17.52 -19.62
N ASP A 463 3.48 -17.87 -19.73
CA ASP A 463 2.74 -17.81 -20.99
C ASP A 463 2.47 -16.36 -21.42
N GLU A 464 1.96 -16.15 -22.63
CA GLU A 464 1.80 -14.79 -23.17
C GLU A 464 0.85 -13.92 -22.34
N SER A 465 -0.18 -14.51 -21.74
CA SER A 465 -1.09 -13.80 -20.83
C SER A 465 -0.38 -13.35 -19.56
N GLY A 466 0.46 -14.21 -18.97
CA GLY A 466 1.28 -13.87 -17.81
C GLY A 466 2.32 -12.81 -18.13
N ARG A 467 2.95 -12.86 -19.31
CA ARG A 467 3.91 -11.84 -19.77
C ARG A 467 3.26 -10.47 -19.92
N GLU A 468 2.08 -10.38 -20.54
CA GLU A 468 1.37 -9.11 -20.69
C GLU A 468 0.96 -8.52 -19.34
N GLN A 469 0.58 -9.36 -18.37
CA GLN A 469 0.27 -8.91 -17.02
C GLN A 469 1.51 -8.40 -16.27
N VAL A 470 2.66 -9.05 -16.45
CA VAL A 470 3.95 -8.58 -15.89
C VAL A 470 4.29 -7.21 -16.47
N ARG A 471 4.23 -7.03 -17.80
CA ARG A 471 4.41 -5.76 -18.50
C ARG A 471 3.48 -4.66 -18.01
N ALA A 472 2.19 -4.98 -17.88
CA ALA A 472 1.20 -4.02 -17.40
C ALA A 472 1.49 -3.58 -15.95
N GLY A 473 1.84 -4.52 -15.07
CA GLY A 473 2.23 -4.22 -13.69
C GLY A 473 3.50 -3.36 -13.60
N THR A 474 4.53 -3.70 -14.38
CA THR A 474 5.78 -2.91 -14.49
C THR A 474 5.50 -1.50 -14.99
N ARG A 475 4.61 -1.34 -15.98
CA ARG A 475 4.20 -0.03 -16.50
C ARG A 475 3.54 0.83 -15.43
N VAL A 476 2.59 0.26 -14.67
CA VAL A 476 1.91 0.97 -13.57
C VAL A 476 2.91 1.37 -12.48
N ALA A 477 3.77 0.44 -12.05
CA ALA A 477 4.82 0.72 -11.07
C ALA A 477 5.74 1.87 -11.52
N GLN A 478 6.19 1.83 -12.77
CA GLN A 478 7.02 2.87 -13.36
C GLN A 478 6.32 4.24 -13.39
N GLU A 479 5.05 4.27 -13.79
CA GLU A 479 4.24 5.48 -13.82
C GLU A 479 4.06 6.08 -12.42
N GLN A 480 3.75 5.24 -11.43
CA GLN A 480 3.57 5.63 -10.04
C GLN A 480 4.85 6.16 -9.41
N LEU A 481 5.97 5.46 -9.54
CA LEU A 481 7.26 5.94 -9.04
C LEU A 481 7.66 7.25 -9.70
N ARG A 482 7.49 7.38 -11.03
CA ARG A 482 7.74 8.63 -11.74
C ARG A 482 6.88 9.77 -11.21
N GLN A 483 5.61 9.51 -10.95
CA GLN A 483 4.70 10.49 -10.38
C GLN A 483 5.15 10.97 -8.99
N LEU A 484 5.64 10.09 -8.11
CA LEU A 484 6.18 10.51 -6.80
C LEU A 484 7.42 11.41 -6.95
N ALA A 485 8.30 11.10 -7.90
CA ALA A 485 9.47 11.93 -8.21
C ALA A 485 9.05 13.30 -8.74
N ASP A 486 8.13 13.34 -9.70
CA ASP A 486 7.67 14.59 -10.34
C ASP A 486 6.92 15.49 -9.34
N LEU A 487 6.07 14.91 -8.47
CA LEU A 487 5.33 15.66 -7.45
C LEU A 487 6.25 16.26 -6.38
N SER A 488 7.31 15.56 -6.01
CA SER A 488 8.30 16.06 -5.05
C SER A 488 9.32 17.03 -5.66
N GLY A 489 9.50 17.02 -6.99
CA GLY A 489 10.59 17.72 -7.66
C GLY A 489 11.92 16.94 -7.70
N GLY A 490 11.91 15.66 -7.31
CA GLY A 490 13.04 14.73 -7.44
C GLY A 490 13.09 14.04 -8.82
N ARG A 491 13.92 13.01 -8.98
CA ARG A 491 14.13 12.32 -10.28
C ARG A 491 13.84 10.84 -10.20
N PHE A 492 13.12 10.33 -11.20
CA PHE A 492 12.97 8.90 -11.43
C PHE A 492 14.14 8.35 -12.25
N TYR A 493 14.72 7.24 -11.79
CA TYR A 493 15.74 6.48 -12.50
C TYR A 493 15.26 5.07 -12.76
N ARG A 494 15.63 4.54 -13.93
CA ARG A 494 15.45 3.13 -14.26
C ARG A 494 16.80 2.52 -14.57
N ILE A 495 17.09 1.38 -13.96
CA ILE A 495 18.34 0.64 -14.17
C ILE A 495 18.04 -0.80 -14.56
N GLU A 496 18.88 -1.36 -15.41
CA GLU A 496 18.85 -2.79 -15.75
C GLU A 496 19.77 -3.59 -14.85
N ARG A 497 20.85 -2.93 -14.37
CA ARG A 497 21.88 -3.57 -13.53
C ARG A 497 22.28 -2.63 -12.41
N LEU A 498 22.49 -3.21 -11.23
CA LEU A 498 22.94 -2.48 -10.04
C LEU A 498 24.30 -1.80 -10.22
N SER A 499 25.13 -2.24 -11.16
CA SER A 499 26.38 -1.53 -11.50
C SER A 499 26.15 -0.10 -12.02
N GLN A 500 24.95 0.25 -12.46
CA GLN A 500 24.59 1.61 -12.87
C GLN A 500 24.31 2.54 -11.67
N LEU A 501 24.14 2.00 -10.47
CA LEU A 501 23.81 2.78 -9.27
C LEU A 501 24.88 3.79 -8.90
N GLU A 502 26.16 3.44 -9.08
CA GLU A 502 27.28 4.31 -8.70
C GLU A 502 27.17 5.70 -9.36
N GLY A 503 26.99 5.74 -10.69
CA GLY A 503 26.81 7.00 -11.42
C GLY A 503 25.51 7.73 -11.08
N ILE A 504 24.44 6.99 -10.76
CA ILE A 504 23.16 7.59 -10.33
C ILE A 504 23.31 8.26 -8.97
N TYR A 505 24.02 7.63 -8.05
CA TYR A 505 24.28 8.14 -6.71
C TYR A 505 25.14 9.40 -6.72
N GLU A 506 26.17 9.46 -7.56
CA GLU A 506 26.91 10.69 -7.81
C GLU A 506 26.01 11.79 -8.36
N GLN A 507 25.10 11.45 -9.28
CA GLN A 507 24.16 12.40 -9.85
C GLN A 507 23.13 12.90 -8.82
N ILE A 508 22.59 12.02 -7.96
CA ILE A 508 21.70 12.40 -6.86
C ILE A 508 22.44 13.30 -5.87
N ALA A 509 23.67 12.94 -5.48
CA ALA A 509 24.48 13.79 -4.60
C ALA A 509 24.77 15.16 -5.23
N ALA A 510 25.02 15.22 -6.54
CA ALA A 510 25.19 16.48 -7.27
C ALA A 510 23.90 17.31 -7.36
N ASP A 511 22.77 16.66 -7.65
CA ASP A 511 21.42 17.25 -7.61
C ASP A 511 21.18 17.88 -6.24
N LEU A 512 21.38 17.11 -5.16
CA LEU A 512 21.20 17.54 -3.78
C LEU A 512 22.19 18.64 -3.34
N ARG A 513 23.29 18.86 -4.05
CA ARG A 513 24.25 19.95 -3.77
C ARG A 513 23.96 21.25 -4.52
N THR A 514 23.08 21.19 -5.51
CA THR A 514 22.89 22.28 -6.47
C THR A 514 21.40 22.63 -6.62
N ILE A 515 20.70 22.64 -5.48
CA ILE A 515 19.29 23.02 -5.40
C ILE A 515 19.22 24.52 -5.17
N TYR A 516 18.34 25.18 -5.90
CA TYR A 516 17.98 26.56 -5.61
C TYR A 516 16.76 26.56 -4.70
N SER A 517 16.79 27.41 -3.68
CA SER A 517 15.64 27.72 -2.83
C SER A 517 15.07 29.06 -3.29
N LEU A 518 13.82 29.05 -3.74
CA LEU A 518 13.04 30.24 -4.04
C LEU A 518 11.90 30.35 -3.04
N ALA A 519 11.71 31.53 -2.45
CA ALA A 519 10.50 31.82 -1.67
C ALA A 519 9.77 33.03 -2.23
N TYR A 520 8.45 32.97 -2.21
CA TYR A 520 7.59 34.10 -2.57
C TYR A 520 6.39 34.17 -1.62
N THR A 521 5.78 35.35 -1.54
CA THR A 521 4.49 35.53 -0.87
C THR A 521 3.40 35.40 -1.92
N PRO A 522 2.44 34.45 -1.78
CA PRO A 522 1.37 34.31 -2.74
C PRO A 522 0.53 35.57 -2.85
N THR A 523 0.23 36.02 -4.09
CA THR A 523 -0.69 37.13 -4.33
C THR A 523 -2.10 36.84 -3.82
N ARG A 524 -2.51 35.56 -3.80
CA ARG A 524 -3.78 35.09 -3.21
C ARG A 524 -3.53 34.63 -1.77
N ALA A 525 -4.04 35.32 -0.76
CA ALA A 525 -3.77 34.98 0.64
C ALA A 525 -4.70 33.90 1.23
N GLU A 526 -5.73 33.49 0.50
CA GLU A 526 -6.80 32.59 0.98
C GLU A 526 -6.31 31.16 1.24
N ARG A 527 -6.55 30.64 2.45
CA ARG A 527 -6.26 29.25 2.84
C ARG A 527 -7.51 28.39 2.72
N ASP A 528 -7.96 28.21 1.49
CA ASP A 528 -9.24 27.57 1.13
C ASP A 528 -9.13 26.06 0.86
N GLY A 529 -7.93 25.50 1.00
CA GLY A 529 -7.63 24.10 0.68
C GLY A 529 -7.55 23.82 -0.83
N SER A 530 -7.64 24.85 -1.68
CA SER A 530 -7.55 24.71 -3.13
C SER A 530 -6.13 24.37 -3.59
N TRP A 531 -6.01 23.60 -4.67
CA TRP A 531 -4.74 23.35 -5.33
C TRP A 531 -4.28 24.59 -6.10
N ARG A 532 -3.03 25.01 -5.89
CA ARG A 532 -2.38 26.10 -6.60
C ARG A 532 -1.25 25.57 -7.44
N ARG A 533 -1.32 25.78 -8.75
CA ARG A 533 -0.33 25.30 -9.72
C ARG A 533 0.88 26.23 -9.72
N ILE A 534 2.07 25.63 -9.67
CA ILE A 534 3.34 26.34 -9.73
C ILE A 534 4.07 26.02 -11.02
N GLU A 535 4.56 27.08 -11.65
CA GLU A 535 5.42 26.99 -12.81
C GLU A 535 6.62 27.91 -12.62
N VAL A 536 7.82 27.34 -12.72
CA VAL A 536 9.07 28.10 -12.65
C VAL A 536 9.76 28.05 -14.01
N ARG A 537 10.10 29.22 -14.55
CA ARG A 537 10.82 29.38 -15.80
C ARG A 537 12.19 29.99 -15.55
N VAL A 538 13.18 29.59 -16.34
CA VAL A 538 14.52 30.17 -16.35
C VAL A 538 14.79 30.82 -17.70
N ALA A 539 15.35 32.03 -17.70
CA ALA A 539 15.68 32.81 -18.88
C ALA A 539 16.94 32.30 -19.62
N ARG A 540 17.07 30.98 -19.79
CA ARG A 540 18.14 30.34 -20.58
C ARG A 540 17.54 29.33 -21.56
N PRO A 541 18.00 29.30 -22.82
CA PRO A 541 17.54 28.29 -23.77
C PRO A 541 18.07 26.90 -23.39
N GLY A 542 17.29 25.86 -23.66
CA GLY A 542 17.71 24.46 -23.51
C GLY A 542 17.77 23.93 -22.07
N VAL A 543 17.35 24.71 -21.06
CA VAL A 543 17.34 24.30 -19.66
C VAL A 543 16.00 23.66 -19.27
N ARG A 544 16.05 22.72 -18.32
CA ARG A 544 14.88 22.11 -17.69
C ARG A 544 14.87 22.47 -16.22
N VAL A 545 13.75 23.01 -15.76
CA VAL A 545 13.52 23.31 -14.34
C VAL A 545 12.64 22.22 -13.77
N ARG A 546 13.02 21.66 -12.62
CA ARG A 546 12.25 20.68 -11.88
C ARG A 546 11.99 21.20 -10.48
N THR A 547 10.72 21.25 -10.09
CA THR A 547 10.23 21.64 -8.78
C THR A 547 8.83 21.04 -8.60
N ARG A 548 8.29 21.08 -7.39
CA ARG A 548 6.92 20.62 -7.14
C ARG A 548 5.93 21.36 -8.06
N PRO A 549 4.93 20.68 -8.63
CA PRO A 549 4.00 21.29 -9.60
C PRO A 549 2.95 22.19 -8.95
N GLY A 550 2.89 22.22 -7.62
CA GLY A 550 1.92 23.01 -6.88
C GLY A 550 1.86 22.65 -5.40
N TYR A 551 0.90 23.25 -4.71
CA TYR A 551 0.61 22.99 -3.30
C TYR A 551 -0.87 23.25 -3.00
N PHE A 552 -1.37 22.71 -1.87
CA PHE A 552 -2.69 23.06 -1.37
C PHE A 552 -2.60 24.26 -0.42
N ALA A 553 -3.44 25.28 -0.63
CA ALA A 553 -3.48 26.49 0.18
C ALA A 553 -4.12 26.21 1.55
N ARG A 554 -3.31 25.97 2.59
CA ARG A 554 -3.76 25.58 3.93
C ARG A 554 -3.32 26.53 5.01
#